data_AF-A0A8H3AVA5-F1
#
_entry.id   AF-A0A8H3AVA5-F1
#
_cell.length_a   1.000
_cell.length_b   1.000
_cell.length_c   1.000
_cell.angle_alpha   90.00
_cell.angle_beta   90.00
_cell.angle_gamma   90.00
#
_symmetry.space_group_name_H-M   'P 1'
#
loop_
_entity.id
_entity.type
_entity.pdbx_description
1 polymer ?
#
loop_
_entity_poly.entity_id
_entity_poly.type
_entity_poly.pdbx_seq_one_letter_code
_entity_poly.pdbx_strand_id
1 'polypeptide(L)'
;MIIHEGHTDAVSSVAYSPDGKSVASGSWDRTIRIWDAQSPSPIGEPLTGHSGWVYSISYSPLSGIIASGSFDSTIRLWDVNTGRQLGYPMKDKYTFHSVAFSPDAKLIASGCSGYPFYPSACSVQLWDVQNMTAAANPFKGHAEIVNSVQFSPDGTRVVSGSDDKTVRVWDVEHGTTVVTPLDGHTSWVLSVTFSPDGSQIVSCSRDKTIRLWDTRSGRTIGDPYEGHSDYVNSVAFSPRGTYVASGGYDKTVRVWDIRTGRQVQLHEEQTGSVTSVAFSPCGQYIASGSYDRKVMIRNILSGESGLVYPGAHIITSQMSTQQIFECLTSTGCIDLSSKMDTQQSTAMIVSGGGFGDIWMGRLHSGGKVAIKAWRTNTLERCGYKTLKRAARELFYWSQMEHPNVHRLQGVIMFRDQYLGMVSEWMDNGNLHEYLRKQPSADRYQLCVHVASGLEYMHSRNTVHGDLKALNVLVSSDGVAKLSDFDFSIMSKASTLVFSESSNSRLGSLRWTAPEMLLEEVPKRTRQSDVYALGMTMLEIFTGEVPYPSCRQDFLVLLAVQKGTLPTRPLEQLKDDKQGNAIWQLLLSCWSWDLVSLAGNA
;
A
#
# COMPACT_ATOMS: atom_id res chain seq x y z
N MET A 1 -22.32 -6.97 5.47
CA MET A 1 -22.23 -5.89 6.48
C MET A 1 -22.04 -6.53 7.84
N ILE A 2 -21.12 -6.02 8.66
CA ILE A 2 -20.89 -6.45 10.05
C ILE A 2 -21.37 -5.32 10.97
N ILE A 3 -22.10 -5.67 12.02
CA ILE A 3 -22.62 -4.72 13.02
C ILE A 3 -22.09 -5.15 14.38
N HIS A 4 -21.51 -4.20 15.09
CA HIS A 4 -21.06 -4.37 16.47
C HIS A 4 -21.92 -3.55 17.42
N GLU A 5 -22.36 -4.20 18.48
CA GLU A 5 -23.13 -3.60 19.56
C GLU A 5 -22.41 -3.92 20.89
N GLY A 6 -22.39 -2.95 21.80
CA GLY A 6 -21.77 -3.12 23.11
C GLY A 6 -21.45 -1.81 23.84
N HIS A 7 -21.33 -0.69 23.11
CA HIS A 7 -21.29 0.62 23.75
C HIS A 7 -22.65 0.96 24.38
N THR A 8 -22.61 1.62 25.54
CA THR A 8 -23.84 2.02 26.25
C THR A 8 -24.28 3.44 25.92
N ASP A 9 -23.46 4.19 25.17
CA ASP A 9 -23.71 5.54 24.69
C ASP A 9 -23.12 5.74 23.26
N ALA A 10 -23.32 6.92 22.68
CA ALA A 10 -22.92 7.25 21.31
C ALA A 10 -21.45 6.92 21.03
N VAL A 11 -21.18 6.34 19.85
CA VAL A 11 -19.81 6.17 19.35
C VAL A 11 -19.38 7.51 18.77
N SER A 12 -18.24 8.03 19.18
CA SER A 12 -17.72 9.34 18.76
C SER A 12 -16.64 9.24 17.69
N SER A 13 -15.86 8.16 17.71
CA SER A 13 -14.68 7.99 16.84
C SER A 13 -14.43 6.52 16.55
N VAL A 14 -14.10 6.18 15.31
CA VAL A 14 -13.68 4.84 14.89
C VAL A 14 -12.35 4.90 14.15
N ALA A 15 -11.53 3.87 14.31
CA ALA A 15 -10.26 3.76 13.59
C ALA A 15 -9.93 2.29 13.30
N TYR A 16 -9.41 2.00 12.12
CA TYR A 16 -8.88 0.67 11.80
C TYR A 16 -7.49 0.47 12.39
N SER A 17 -7.20 -0.76 12.80
CA SER A 17 -5.82 -1.18 13.04
C SER A 17 -4.99 -1.09 11.76
N PRO A 18 -3.67 -0.84 11.83
CA PRO A 18 -2.82 -0.75 10.63
C PRO A 18 -2.81 -2.03 9.77
N ASP A 19 -3.06 -3.19 10.38
CA ASP A 19 -3.18 -4.47 9.67
C ASP A 19 -4.60 -4.76 9.14
N GLY A 20 -5.57 -3.90 9.46
CA GLY A 20 -6.97 -3.99 9.02
C GLY A 20 -7.77 -5.13 9.64
N LYS A 21 -7.24 -5.82 10.65
CA LYS A 21 -7.92 -6.94 11.30
C LYS A 21 -8.90 -6.53 12.39
N SER A 22 -8.72 -5.35 12.98
CA SER A 22 -9.62 -4.84 14.02
C SER A 22 -10.01 -3.38 13.78
N VAL A 23 -11.11 -2.99 14.41
CA VAL A 23 -11.59 -1.61 14.49
C VAL A 23 -11.67 -1.25 15.95
N ALA A 24 -11.10 -0.11 16.33
CA ALA A 24 -11.34 0.48 17.64
C ALA A 24 -12.46 1.52 17.55
N SER A 25 -13.19 1.72 18.65
CA SER A 25 -14.14 2.80 18.80
C SER A 25 -14.06 3.46 20.16
N GLY A 26 -14.06 4.79 20.18
CA GLY A 26 -14.26 5.60 21.38
C GLY A 26 -15.72 5.99 21.52
N SER A 27 -16.21 6.10 22.76
CA SER A 27 -17.61 6.41 23.05
C SER A 27 -17.78 7.37 24.22
N TRP A 28 -18.97 7.98 24.26
CA TRP A 28 -19.45 8.78 25.37
C TRP A 28 -19.70 7.94 26.64
N ASP A 29 -19.73 6.61 26.52
CA ASP A 29 -19.73 5.72 27.68
C ASP A 29 -18.38 5.66 28.44
N ARG A 30 -17.42 6.50 28.02
CA ARG A 30 -16.09 6.69 28.61
C ARG A 30 -15.13 5.52 28.36
N THR A 31 -15.52 4.60 27.47
CA THR A 31 -14.71 3.43 27.13
C THR A 31 -14.22 3.49 25.70
N ILE A 32 -13.19 2.70 25.44
CA ILE A 32 -12.76 2.33 24.09
C ILE A 32 -12.97 0.84 23.94
N ARG A 33 -13.56 0.41 22.83
CA ARG A 33 -13.74 -1.00 22.50
C ARG A 33 -12.96 -1.35 21.25
N ILE A 34 -12.52 -2.59 21.18
CA ILE A 34 -11.85 -3.15 20.00
C ILE A 34 -12.76 -4.25 19.45
N TRP A 35 -12.91 -4.27 18.13
CA TRP A 35 -13.83 -5.15 17.41
C TRP A 35 -13.06 -5.91 16.34
N ASP A 36 -13.44 -7.16 16.11
CA ASP A 36 -12.92 -7.92 14.98
C ASP A 36 -13.51 -7.39 13.66
N ALA A 37 -12.68 -7.09 12.68
CA ALA A 37 -13.14 -6.48 11.44
C ALA A 37 -13.82 -7.47 10.47
N GLN A 38 -13.77 -8.77 10.77
CA GLN A 38 -14.26 -9.85 9.89
C GLN A 38 -15.44 -10.61 10.48
N SER A 39 -15.72 -10.43 11.77
CA SER A 39 -16.79 -11.11 12.50
C SER A 39 -17.44 -10.16 13.50
N PRO A 40 -18.73 -10.32 13.82
CA PRO A 40 -19.43 -9.48 14.80
C PRO A 40 -19.03 -9.86 16.24
N SER A 41 -17.75 -9.72 16.59
CA SER A 41 -17.22 -10.06 17.91
C SER A 41 -16.35 -8.93 18.49
N PRO A 42 -16.50 -8.60 19.79
CA PRO A 42 -15.54 -7.73 20.48
C PRO A 42 -14.23 -8.49 20.73
N ILE A 43 -13.12 -7.76 20.72
CA ILE A 43 -11.79 -8.27 21.06
C ILE A 43 -11.43 -7.74 22.45
N GLY A 44 -11.40 -8.65 23.42
CA GLY A 44 -11.06 -8.32 24.81
C GLY A 44 -12.14 -7.51 25.55
N GLU A 45 -11.81 -7.10 26.76
CA GLU A 45 -12.65 -6.23 27.58
C GLU A 45 -12.53 -4.75 27.16
N PRO A 46 -13.54 -3.91 27.43
CA PRO A 46 -13.45 -2.47 27.17
C PRO A 46 -12.27 -1.83 27.90
N LEU A 47 -11.54 -0.96 27.19
CA LEU A 47 -10.48 -0.17 27.79
C LEU A 47 -11.13 0.93 28.64
N THR A 48 -10.89 0.86 29.95
CA THR A 48 -11.49 1.75 30.95
C THR A 48 -10.42 2.60 31.64
N GLY A 49 -10.75 3.84 31.96
CA GLY A 49 -9.85 4.75 32.68
C GLY A 49 -10.19 6.21 32.52
N HIS A 50 -10.79 6.61 31.39
CA HIS A 50 -11.32 7.95 31.21
C HIS A 50 -12.50 8.23 32.15
N SER A 51 -12.56 9.43 32.72
CA SER A 51 -13.66 9.86 33.60
C SER A 51 -14.73 10.67 32.85
N GLY A 52 -14.48 10.99 31.57
CA GLY A 52 -15.37 11.74 30.69
C GLY A 52 -15.50 11.06 29.32
N TRP A 53 -16.26 11.68 28.42
CA TRP A 53 -16.49 11.15 27.07
C TRP A 53 -15.18 11.01 26.31
N VAL A 54 -14.98 9.88 25.63
CA VAL A 54 -13.89 9.74 24.67
C VAL A 54 -14.35 10.40 23.38
N TYR A 55 -13.66 11.45 22.92
CA TYR A 55 -14.07 12.17 21.71
C TYR A 55 -13.39 11.63 20.45
N SER A 56 -12.13 11.23 20.59
CA SER A 56 -11.31 10.81 19.45
C SER A 56 -10.34 9.73 19.86
N ILE A 57 -10.12 8.79 18.94
CA ILE A 57 -9.10 7.77 19.05
C ILE A 57 -8.22 7.77 17.80
N SER A 58 -6.97 7.32 17.95
CA SER A 58 -6.05 7.13 16.85
C SER A 58 -5.22 5.87 17.08
N TYR A 59 -5.12 5.01 16.06
CA TYR A 59 -4.17 3.90 16.09
C TYR A 59 -2.77 4.38 15.74
N SER A 60 -1.77 3.89 16.47
CA SER A 60 -0.39 4.05 16.07
C SER A 60 -0.14 3.31 14.75
N PRO A 61 0.53 3.93 13.76
CA PRO A 61 0.82 3.30 12.48
C PRO A 61 1.88 2.19 12.58
N LEU A 62 2.73 2.22 13.62
CA LEU A 62 3.89 1.34 13.77
C LEU A 62 3.77 0.34 14.93
N SER A 63 2.95 0.65 15.93
CA SER A 63 2.83 -0.14 17.16
C SER A 63 1.38 -0.52 17.46
N GLY A 64 1.18 -1.56 18.26
CA GLY A 64 -0.14 -1.96 18.76
C GLY A 64 -0.65 -1.03 19.88
N ILE A 65 -0.60 0.28 19.66
CA ILE A 65 -0.99 1.30 20.64
C ILE A 65 -2.18 2.11 20.10
N ILE A 66 -3.14 2.42 20.95
CA ILE A 66 -4.20 3.39 20.68
C ILE A 66 -3.94 4.63 21.54
N ALA A 67 -4.08 5.82 20.96
CA ALA A 67 -4.20 7.08 21.68
C ALA A 67 -5.66 7.49 21.74
N SER A 68 -6.10 8.07 22.85
CA SER A 68 -7.45 8.60 23.01
C SER A 68 -7.46 9.97 23.66
N GLY A 69 -8.20 10.90 23.08
CA GLY A 69 -8.49 12.21 23.64
C GLY A 69 -9.90 12.26 24.23
N SER A 70 -10.05 12.91 25.38
CA SER A 70 -11.29 12.90 26.14
C SER A 70 -11.68 14.27 26.71
N PHE A 71 -12.98 14.39 27.02
CA PHE A 71 -13.56 15.45 27.84
C PHE A 71 -12.94 15.55 29.24
N ASP A 72 -12.32 14.48 29.76
CA ASP A 72 -11.63 14.54 31.07
C ASP A 72 -10.30 15.31 31.06
N SER A 73 -9.99 15.99 29.94
CA SER A 73 -8.77 16.77 29.73
C SER A 73 -7.50 15.91 29.79
N THR A 74 -7.61 14.64 29.39
CA THR A 74 -6.46 13.73 29.24
C THR A 74 -6.36 13.11 27.86
N ILE A 75 -5.12 12.89 27.41
CA ILE A 75 -4.78 11.94 26.35
C ILE A 75 -4.20 10.69 27.02
N ARG A 76 -4.73 9.52 26.68
CA ARG A 76 -4.26 8.23 27.20
C ARG A 76 -3.74 7.36 26.09
N LEU A 77 -2.70 6.59 26.40
CA LEU A 77 -2.16 5.55 25.52
C LEU A 77 -2.55 4.18 26.05
N TRP A 78 -2.93 3.29 25.15
CA TRP A 78 -3.40 1.95 25.49
C TRP A 78 -2.64 0.92 24.67
N ASP A 79 -2.09 -0.09 25.33
CA ASP A 79 -1.55 -1.25 24.65
C ASP A 79 -2.71 -2.18 24.27
N VAL A 80 -2.85 -2.42 22.97
CA VAL A 80 -3.96 -3.19 22.38
C VAL A 80 -3.91 -4.66 22.77
N ASN A 81 -2.72 -5.21 22.99
CA ASN A 81 -2.56 -6.64 23.29
C ASN A 81 -2.91 -6.96 24.74
N THR A 82 -2.56 -6.07 25.65
CA THR A 82 -2.76 -6.23 27.09
C THR A 82 -4.03 -5.55 27.60
N GLY A 83 -4.59 -4.61 26.83
CA GLY A 83 -5.72 -3.78 27.23
C GLY A 83 -5.39 -2.77 28.34
N ARG A 84 -4.10 -2.55 28.64
CA ARG A 84 -3.67 -1.69 29.73
C ARG A 84 -3.28 -0.30 29.24
N GLN A 85 -3.51 0.70 30.09
CA GLN A 85 -2.97 2.03 29.87
C GLN A 85 -1.44 2.01 29.99
N LEU A 86 -0.77 2.69 29.06
CA LEU A 86 0.67 2.92 29.06
C LEU A 86 0.99 4.26 29.73
N GLY A 87 1.87 4.22 30.73
CA GLY A 87 2.33 5.42 31.43
C GLY A 87 1.22 6.20 32.14
N TYR A 88 1.52 7.46 32.44
CA TYR A 88 0.56 8.39 33.04
C TYR A 88 -0.23 9.13 31.95
N PRO A 89 -1.52 9.47 32.18
CA PRO A 89 -2.29 10.27 31.23
C PRO A 89 -1.63 11.62 31.00
N MET A 90 -1.44 12.00 29.73
CA MET A 90 -1.00 13.34 29.36
C MET A 90 -2.15 14.30 29.63
N LYS A 91 -1.96 15.23 30.56
CA LYS A 91 -3.02 16.07 31.09
C LYS A 91 -2.76 17.53 30.78
N ASP A 92 -3.82 18.24 30.38
CA ASP A 92 -3.84 19.69 30.27
C ASP A 92 -5.10 20.25 30.96
N LYS A 93 -5.28 21.58 30.93
CA LYS A 93 -6.45 22.30 31.44
C LYS A 93 -7.64 22.25 30.47
N TYR A 94 -7.43 21.70 29.28
CA TYR A 94 -8.32 21.78 28.14
C TYR A 94 -8.80 20.40 27.71
N THR A 95 -10.00 20.33 27.14
CA THR A 95 -10.58 19.09 26.63
C THR A 95 -10.01 18.77 25.26
N PHE A 96 -9.77 17.49 25.00
CA PHE A 96 -9.19 17.02 23.74
C PHE A 96 -10.29 16.48 22.82
N HIS A 97 -10.61 17.21 21.76
CA HIS A 97 -11.65 16.85 20.80
C HIS A 97 -11.14 15.90 19.70
N SER A 98 -9.87 16.00 19.35
CA SER A 98 -9.24 15.17 18.33
C SER A 98 -7.82 14.82 18.71
N VAL A 99 -7.39 13.59 18.41
CA VAL A 99 -6.01 13.13 18.53
C VAL A 99 -5.57 12.41 17.26
N ALA A 100 -4.32 12.58 16.85
CA ALA A 100 -3.74 11.89 15.70
C ALA A 100 -2.26 11.56 15.94
N PHE A 101 -1.85 10.31 15.68
CA PHE A 101 -0.44 9.94 15.67
C PHE A 101 0.28 10.52 14.44
N SER A 102 1.56 10.88 14.62
CA SER A 102 2.47 11.10 13.49
C SER A 102 2.76 9.78 12.77
N PRO A 103 3.12 9.82 11.46
CA PRO A 103 3.44 8.61 10.69
C PRO A 103 4.57 7.76 11.28
N ASP A 104 5.51 8.38 11.99
CA ASP A 104 6.62 7.72 12.69
C ASP A 104 6.26 7.29 14.14
N ALA A 105 5.02 7.53 14.57
CA ALA A 105 4.48 7.22 15.89
C ALA A 105 5.21 7.87 17.09
N LYS A 106 6.04 8.89 16.86
CA LYS A 106 6.76 9.60 17.93
C LYS A 106 5.97 10.74 18.55
N LEU A 107 5.06 11.33 17.79
CA LEU A 107 4.26 12.47 18.21
C LEU A 107 2.77 12.16 18.15
N ILE A 108 2.01 12.84 18.99
CA ILE A 108 0.56 12.97 18.88
C ILE A 108 0.23 14.44 18.72
N ALA A 109 -0.60 14.77 17.74
CA ALA A 109 -1.24 16.08 17.63
C ALA A 109 -2.61 16.00 18.29
N SER A 110 -3.00 17.05 19.01
CA SER A 110 -4.33 17.15 19.60
C SER A 110 -5.01 18.49 19.33
N GLY A 111 -6.30 18.45 18.99
CA GLY A 111 -7.17 19.63 18.96
C GLY A 111 -7.75 19.89 20.35
N CYS A 112 -7.45 21.06 20.91
CA CYS A 112 -7.81 21.41 22.28
C CYS A 112 -8.83 22.57 22.31
N SER A 113 -9.72 22.56 23.29
CA SER A 113 -10.53 23.73 23.65
C SER A 113 -10.72 23.83 25.17
N GLY A 114 -10.89 25.05 25.68
CA GLY A 114 -11.10 25.30 27.11
C GLY A 114 -12.52 25.67 27.47
N TYR A 115 -12.97 25.21 28.64
CA TYR A 115 -14.21 25.65 29.26
C TYR A 115 -13.90 26.52 30.50
N PRO A 116 -14.55 27.70 30.68
CA PRO A 116 -15.45 28.35 29.73
C PRO A 116 -14.71 28.83 28.47
N PHE A 117 -15.44 29.01 27.37
CA PHE A 117 -14.91 29.36 26.06
C PHE A 117 -14.10 30.66 26.10
N TYR A 118 -12.78 30.53 26.13
CA TYR A 118 -11.85 31.63 25.92
C TYR A 118 -11.10 31.38 24.61
N PRO A 119 -11.09 32.32 23.65
CA PRO A 119 -10.39 32.16 22.37
C PRO A 119 -8.91 31.79 22.54
N SER A 120 -8.28 32.20 23.64
CA SER A 120 -6.88 31.87 23.96
C SER A 120 -6.62 30.40 24.32
N ALA A 121 -7.67 29.59 24.47
CA ALA A 121 -7.60 28.17 24.84
C ALA A 121 -7.73 27.21 23.64
N CYS A 122 -8.00 27.73 22.44
CA CYS A 122 -8.17 26.93 21.24
C CYS A 122 -6.84 26.81 20.50
N SER A 123 -6.26 25.62 20.48
CA SER A 123 -4.95 25.38 19.89
C SER A 123 -4.75 23.93 19.46
N VAL A 124 -3.81 23.73 18.54
CA VAL A 124 -3.23 22.41 18.27
C VAL A 124 -2.02 22.23 19.19
N GLN A 125 -1.92 21.09 19.87
CA GLN A 125 -0.80 20.77 20.76
C GLN A 125 -0.10 19.50 20.28
N LEU A 126 1.23 19.50 20.29
CA LEU A 126 2.05 18.32 20.01
C LEU A 126 2.52 17.67 21.32
N TRP A 127 2.47 16.34 21.37
CA TRP A 127 2.84 15.53 22.52
C TRP A 127 3.88 14.51 22.12
N ASP A 128 4.92 14.36 22.92
CA ASP A 128 5.93 13.32 22.77
C ASP A 128 5.41 12.01 23.36
N VAL A 129 5.36 10.97 22.53
CA VAL A 129 4.80 9.65 22.90
C VAL A 129 5.70 8.91 23.89
N GLN A 130 7.02 9.12 23.84
CA GLN A 130 7.97 8.43 24.72
C GLN A 130 8.03 9.09 26.10
N ASN A 131 8.05 10.42 26.14
CA ASN A 131 8.19 11.22 27.35
C ASN A 131 6.85 11.53 28.00
N MET A 132 5.74 11.39 27.27
CA MET A 132 4.37 11.68 27.74
C MET A 132 4.22 13.14 28.21
N THR A 133 4.81 14.05 27.46
CA THR A 133 4.82 15.51 27.73
C THR A 133 4.57 16.30 26.46
N ALA A 134 4.25 17.59 26.62
CA ALA A 134 4.14 18.50 25.48
C ALA A 134 5.50 18.62 24.75
N ALA A 135 5.52 18.36 23.44
CA ALA A 135 6.73 18.39 22.61
C ALA A 135 7.06 19.80 22.10
N ALA A 136 6.07 20.69 22.02
CA ALA A 136 6.21 22.05 21.53
C ALA A 136 5.25 23.00 22.27
N ASN A 137 5.38 24.31 22.03
CA ASN A 137 4.35 25.26 22.46
C ASN A 137 3.05 25.04 21.67
N PRO A 138 1.86 25.36 22.24
CA PRO A 138 0.61 25.21 21.52
C PRO A 138 0.57 26.10 20.27
N PHE A 139 0.12 25.54 19.15
CA PHE A 139 -0.05 26.25 17.88
C PHE A 139 -1.32 27.09 17.96
N LYS A 140 -1.14 28.42 18.06
CA LYS A 140 -2.22 29.40 18.23
C LYS A 140 -2.59 30.02 16.89
N GLY A 141 -3.90 30.16 16.65
CA GLY A 141 -4.41 30.87 15.49
C GLY A 141 -5.89 30.62 15.21
N HIS A 142 -6.42 29.46 15.59
CA HIS A 142 -7.87 29.26 15.59
C HIS A 142 -8.54 30.11 16.67
N ALA A 143 -9.71 30.67 16.35
CA ALA A 143 -10.47 31.52 17.27
C ALA A 143 -11.44 30.72 18.15
N GLU A 144 -11.82 29.53 17.71
CA GLU A 144 -12.83 28.66 18.32
C GLU A 144 -12.33 27.20 18.36
N ILE A 145 -13.16 26.29 18.89
CA ILE A 145 -12.86 24.87 19.12
C ILE A 145 -12.17 24.24 17.91
N VAL A 146 -11.08 23.49 18.14
CA VAL A 146 -10.43 22.66 17.13
C VAL A 146 -11.04 21.26 17.16
N ASN A 147 -11.93 20.96 16.20
CA ASN A 147 -12.69 19.72 16.17
C ASN A 147 -11.90 18.52 15.65
N SER A 148 -10.94 18.76 14.76
CA SER A 148 -10.24 17.68 14.05
C SER A 148 -8.81 18.09 13.75
N VAL A 149 -7.86 17.17 13.96
CA VAL A 149 -6.45 17.32 13.60
C VAL A 149 -5.94 16.07 12.90
N GLN A 150 -5.01 16.22 11.95
CA GLN A 150 -4.30 15.08 11.36
C GLN A 150 -2.91 15.48 10.84
N PHE A 151 -1.93 14.58 10.95
CA PHE A 151 -0.63 14.75 10.31
C PHE A 151 -0.68 14.51 8.81
N SER A 152 0.20 15.19 8.07
CA SER A 152 0.53 14.83 6.70
C SER A 152 1.25 13.48 6.64
N PRO A 153 1.20 12.75 5.51
CA PRO A 153 1.86 11.44 5.37
C PRO A 153 3.39 11.48 5.58
N ASP A 154 4.02 12.62 5.32
CA ASP A 154 5.45 12.87 5.56
C ASP A 154 5.76 13.30 7.01
N GLY A 155 4.74 13.55 7.85
CA GLY A 155 4.87 13.98 9.24
C GLY A 155 5.32 15.43 9.44
N THR A 156 5.55 16.18 8.36
CA THR A 156 6.10 17.56 8.44
C THR A 156 5.03 18.62 8.73
N ARG A 157 3.75 18.29 8.49
CA ARG A 157 2.63 19.22 8.63
C ARG A 157 1.49 18.61 9.44
N VAL A 158 0.69 19.47 10.06
CA VAL A 158 -0.60 19.12 10.68
C VAL A 158 -1.70 19.95 10.03
N VAL A 159 -2.83 19.35 9.71
CA VAL A 159 -4.05 20.05 9.31
C VAL A 159 -5.03 20.07 10.47
N SER A 160 -5.74 21.18 10.65
CA SER A 160 -6.80 21.32 11.65
C SER A 160 -8.05 22.00 11.11
N GLY A 161 -9.22 21.52 11.55
CA GLY A 161 -10.53 22.13 11.28
C GLY A 161 -11.18 22.63 12.56
N SER A 162 -11.85 23.79 12.49
CA SER A 162 -12.38 24.49 13.65
C SER A 162 -13.81 25.02 13.46
N ASP A 163 -14.47 25.28 14.59
CA ASP A 163 -15.72 26.04 14.69
C ASP A 163 -15.57 27.49 14.18
N ASP A 164 -14.35 28.01 14.03
CA ASP A 164 -14.09 29.31 13.39
C ASP A 164 -14.29 29.28 11.87
N LYS A 165 -14.76 28.14 11.32
CA LYS A 165 -15.10 27.87 9.92
C LYS A 165 -13.88 27.72 9.01
N THR A 166 -12.66 27.81 9.54
CA THR A 166 -11.44 27.72 8.77
C THR A 166 -10.78 26.35 8.91
N VAL A 167 -10.02 25.98 7.88
CA VAL A 167 -9.00 24.93 7.96
C VAL A 167 -7.63 25.59 8.01
N ARG A 168 -6.73 25.10 8.87
CA ARG A 168 -5.35 25.59 8.96
C ARG A 168 -4.37 24.46 8.73
N VAL A 169 -3.24 24.78 8.09
CA VAL A 169 -2.12 23.87 7.89
C VAL A 169 -0.93 24.42 8.65
N TRP A 170 -0.37 23.64 9.56
CA TRP A 170 0.71 23.99 10.46
C TRP A 170 1.99 23.27 10.07
N ASP A 171 3.09 23.97 10.17
CA ASP A 171 4.43 23.39 10.15
C ASP A 171 4.72 22.76 11.52
N VAL A 172 5.12 21.48 11.54
CA VAL A 172 5.35 20.73 12.79
C VAL A 172 6.57 21.23 13.55
N GLU A 173 7.61 21.65 12.84
CA GLU A 173 8.88 22.10 13.43
C GLU A 173 8.75 23.49 14.05
N HIS A 174 8.10 24.42 13.35
CA HIS A 174 8.03 25.82 13.72
C HIS A 174 6.72 26.21 14.43
N GLY A 175 5.67 25.40 14.32
CA GLY A 175 4.35 25.69 14.90
C GLY A 175 3.65 26.89 14.27
N THR A 176 3.99 27.23 13.03
CA THR A 176 3.42 28.36 12.27
C THR A 176 2.53 27.86 11.13
N THR A 177 1.63 28.71 10.65
CA THR A 177 0.76 28.34 9.52
C THR A 177 1.54 28.37 8.20
N VAL A 178 1.49 27.27 7.44
CA VAL A 178 2.20 27.11 6.14
C VAL A 178 1.55 27.95 5.03
N VAL A 179 0.23 28.03 5.06
CA VAL A 179 -0.60 28.81 4.13
C VAL A 179 -1.59 29.65 4.91
N THR A 180 -2.16 30.67 4.26
CA THR A 180 -3.29 31.43 4.84
C THR A 180 -4.43 30.47 5.21
N PRO A 181 -5.22 30.78 6.26
CA PRO A 181 -6.37 29.95 6.62
C PRO A 181 -7.25 29.67 5.40
N LEU A 182 -7.60 28.41 5.20
CA LEU A 182 -8.43 27.97 4.09
C LEU A 182 -9.87 28.37 4.42
N ASP A 183 -10.32 29.45 3.80
CA ASP A 183 -11.64 30.03 3.99
C ASP A 183 -12.55 29.62 2.82
N GLY A 184 -13.80 29.26 3.15
CA GLY A 184 -14.77 28.82 2.16
C GLY A 184 -15.95 28.03 2.74
N HIS A 185 -15.77 27.35 3.87
CA HIS A 185 -16.89 26.77 4.61
C HIS A 185 -17.72 27.87 5.27
N THR A 186 -19.06 27.77 5.22
CA THR A 186 -19.95 28.81 5.77
C THR A 186 -20.34 28.54 7.23
N SER A 187 -19.96 27.38 7.76
CA SER A 187 -20.21 26.92 9.13
C SER A 187 -19.05 26.06 9.65
N TRP A 188 -19.17 25.55 10.88
CA TRP A 188 -18.12 24.84 11.62
C TRP A 188 -17.51 23.68 10.83
N VAL A 189 -16.18 23.62 10.77
CA VAL A 189 -15.46 22.49 10.18
C VAL A 189 -15.33 21.39 11.22
N LEU A 190 -15.93 20.24 10.93
CA LEU A 190 -16.07 19.13 11.89
C LEU A 190 -14.98 18.06 11.71
N SER A 191 -14.50 17.85 10.48
CA SER A 191 -13.45 16.87 10.18
C SER A 191 -12.59 17.33 9.02
N VAL A 192 -11.28 17.06 9.13
CA VAL A 192 -10.27 17.35 8.11
C VAL A 192 -9.33 16.17 7.95
N THR A 193 -8.85 15.91 6.73
CA THR A 193 -7.87 14.85 6.48
C THR A 193 -7.01 15.14 5.25
N PHE A 194 -5.75 14.67 5.28
CA PHE A 194 -4.84 14.73 4.13
C PHE A 194 -5.07 13.55 3.19
N SER A 195 -4.87 13.78 1.89
CA SER A 195 -4.75 12.70 0.91
C SER A 195 -3.52 11.82 1.21
N PRO A 196 -3.50 10.55 0.77
CA PRO A 196 -2.38 9.63 1.05
C PRO A 196 -1.02 10.09 0.52
N ASP A 197 -1.00 10.94 -0.51
CA ASP A 197 0.20 11.56 -1.08
C ASP A 197 0.52 12.95 -0.46
N GLY A 198 -0.34 13.47 0.42
CA GLY A 198 -0.19 14.77 1.07
C GLY A 198 -0.40 15.98 0.15
N SER A 199 -0.85 15.78 -1.08
CA SER A 199 -1.04 16.87 -2.06
C SER A 199 -2.38 17.61 -1.87
N GLN A 200 -3.36 16.98 -1.24
CA GLN A 200 -4.71 17.51 -1.06
C GLN A 200 -5.19 17.38 0.39
N ILE A 201 -6.12 18.25 0.77
CA ILE A 201 -6.88 18.15 2.02
C ILE A 201 -8.35 18.02 1.65
N VAL A 202 -9.09 17.17 2.36
CA VAL A 202 -10.55 17.21 2.35
C VAL A 202 -11.07 17.63 3.72
N SER A 203 -12.09 18.48 3.72
CA SER A 203 -12.77 18.94 4.94
C SER A 203 -14.27 18.82 4.80
N CYS A 204 -14.97 18.65 5.91
CA CYS A 204 -16.43 18.65 5.95
C CYS A 204 -16.97 19.53 7.08
N SER A 205 -18.20 20.01 6.91
CA SER A 205 -18.74 21.07 7.75
C SER A 205 -20.23 20.92 8.07
N ARG A 206 -20.66 21.67 9.09
CA ARG A 206 -22.08 21.96 9.37
C ARG A 206 -22.78 22.73 8.25
N ASP A 207 -22.07 23.24 7.26
CA ASP A 207 -22.68 23.79 6.05
C ASP A 207 -23.19 22.73 5.07
N LYS A 208 -23.11 21.44 5.47
CA LYS A 208 -23.58 20.25 4.72
C LYS A 208 -22.71 19.90 3.51
N THR A 209 -21.59 20.59 3.32
CA THR A 209 -20.68 20.37 2.20
C THR A 209 -19.40 19.67 2.61
N ILE A 210 -18.76 19.06 1.63
CA ILE A 210 -17.38 18.57 1.70
C ILE A 210 -16.57 19.40 0.70
N ARG A 211 -15.37 19.83 1.08
CA ARG A 211 -14.49 20.64 0.23
C ARG A 211 -13.13 20.00 0.09
N LEU A 212 -12.56 20.08 -1.11
CA LEU A 212 -11.22 19.64 -1.42
C LEU A 212 -10.31 20.86 -1.60
N TRP A 213 -9.08 20.78 -1.10
CA TRP A 213 -8.13 21.89 -1.09
C TRP A 213 -6.76 21.41 -1.56
N ASP A 214 -6.08 22.25 -2.31
CA ASP A 214 -4.68 22.05 -2.69
C ASP A 214 -3.77 22.46 -1.52
N THR A 215 -2.91 21.55 -1.05
CA THR A 215 -2.11 21.80 0.18
C THR A 215 -1.04 22.86 0.00
N ARG A 216 -0.61 23.12 -1.25
CA ARG A 216 0.48 24.06 -1.55
C ARG A 216 -0.03 25.48 -1.74
N SER A 217 -1.14 25.65 -2.45
CA SER A 217 -1.72 26.95 -2.77
C SER A 217 -2.79 27.40 -1.78
N GLY A 218 -3.36 26.46 -1.00
CA GLY A 218 -4.48 26.73 -0.11
C GLY A 218 -5.79 27.06 -0.83
N ARG A 219 -5.89 26.77 -2.13
CA ARG A 219 -7.11 27.01 -2.93
C ARG A 219 -8.02 25.80 -2.94
N THR A 220 -9.32 26.02 -3.05
CA THR A 220 -10.30 24.96 -3.28
C THR A 220 -10.08 24.30 -4.64
N ILE A 221 -10.16 22.97 -4.68
CA ILE A 221 -10.11 22.16 -5.91
C ILE A 221 -11.55 21.77 -6.27
N GLY A 222 -12.05 22.30 -7.39
CA GLY A 222 -13.41 22.03 -7.86
C GLY A 222 -14.50 22.66 -6.99
N ASP A 223 -15.74 22.27 -7.27
CA ASP A 223 -16.92 22.70 -6.52
C ASP A 223 -17.09 21.87 -5.23
N PRO A 224 -17.74 22.42 -4.19
CA PRO A 224 -18.09 21.66 -2.99
C PRO A 224 -18.92 20.43 -3.33
N TYR A 225 -18.67 19.31 -2.65
CA TYR A 225 -19.48 18.11 -2.83
C TYR A 225 -20.77 18.27 -2.02
N GLU A 226 -21.86 18.40 -2.76
CA GLU A 226 -23.21 18.54 -2.22
C GLU A 226 -23.97 17.22 -2.31
N GLY A 227 -24.80 16.94 -1.29
CA GLY A 227 -25.69 15.77 -1.31
C GLY A 227 -26.18 15.37 0.07
N HIS A 228 -25.41 15.61 1.13
CA HIS A 228 -25.88 15.43 2.50
C HIS A 228 -27.03 16.41 2.81
N SER A 229 -28.10 15.92 3.44
CA SER A 229 -29.26 16.77 3.76
C SER A 229 -29.10 17.53 5.08
N ASP A 230 -28.09 17.18 5.87
CA ASP A 230 -27.72 17.78 7.15
C ASP A 230 -26.18 17.81 7.34
N TYR A 231 -25.70 18.20 8.52
CA TYR A 231 -24.27 18.39 8.83
C TYR A 231 -23.42 17.18 8.45
N VAL A 232 -22.22 17.41 7.94
CA VAL A 232 -21.25 16.33 7.67
C VAL A 232 -20.25 16.28 8.81
N ASN A 233 -20.29 15.21 9.60
CA ASN A 233 -19.51 15.09 10.84
C ASN A 233 -18.10 14.57 10.62
N SER A 234 -17.91 13.69 9.63
CA SER A 234 -16.62 13.01 9.42
C SER A 234 -16.34 12.74 7.96
N VAL A 235 -15.07 12.87 7.57
CA VAL A 235 -14.53 12.49 6.26
C VAL A 235 -13.27 11.64 6.39
N ALA A 236 -13.05 10.73 5.44
CA ALA A 236 -11.85 9.91 5.35
C ALA A 236 -11.46 9.70 3.87
N PHE A 237 -10.17 9.78 3.55
CA PHE A 237 -9.66 9.34 2.25
C PHE A 237 -9.54 7.82 2.18
N SER A 238 -9.79 7.26 1.00
CA SER A 238 -9.38 5.90 0.70
C SER A 238 -7.86 5.79 0.64
N PRO A 239 -7.25 4.63 0.95
CA PRO A 239 -5.78 4.47 0.98
C PRO A 239 -5.08 4.79 -0.34
N ARG A 240 -5.80 4.72 -1.47
CA ARG A 240 -5.30 5.05 -2.81
C ARG A 240 -5.59 6.50 -3.23
N GLY A 241 -6.29 7.28 -2.41
CA GLY A 241 -6.66 8.66 -2.73
C GLY A 241 -7.66 8.78 -3.88
N THR A 242 -8.41 7.72 -4.18
CA THR A 242 -9.39 7.70 -5.29
C THR A 242 -10.79 8.10 -4.83
N TYR A 243 -11.11 7.84 -3.57
CA TYR A 243 -12.42 8.09 -3.00
C TYR A 243 -12.32 8.83 -1.67
N VAL A 244 -13.38 9.58 -1.33
CA VAL A 244 -13.65 10.09 0.01
C VAL A 244 -14.90 9.40 0.54
N ALA A 245 -14.88 8.98 1.79
CA ALA A 245 -16.07 8.57 2.53
C ALA A 245 -16.48 9.70 3.46
N SER A 246 -17.78 9.92 3.62
CA SER A 246 -18.33 10.88 4.56
C SER A 246 -19.47 10.29 5.38
N GLY A 247 -19.57 10.73 6.64
CA GLY A 247 -20.66 10.39 7.55
C GLY A 247 -21.38 11.65 8.00
N GLY A 248 -22.71 11.65 7.93
CA GLY A 248 -23.54 12.82 8.22
C GLY A 248 -24.51 12.66 9.38
N TYR A 249 -25.01 13.80 9.86
CA TYR A 249 -26.14 13.91 10.77
C TYR A 249 -27.45 13.44 10.12
N ASP A 250 -27.49 13.44 8.79
CA ASP A 250 -28.54 12.84 7.98
C ASP A 250 -28.57 11.30 8.04
N LYS A 251 -27.72 10.69 8.89
CA LYS A 251 -27.64 9.25 9.13
C LYS A 251 -27.14 8.46 7.92
N THR A 252 -26.50 9.12 6.96
CA THR A 252 -25.98 8.45 5.77
C THR A 252 -24.46 8.34 5.81
N VAL A 253 -23.94 7.26 5.22
CA VAL A 253 -22.55 7.18 4.79
C VAL A 253 -22.51 7.30 3.27
N ARG A 254 -21.75 8.26 2.74
CA ARG A 254 -21.62 8.50 1.30
C ARG A 254 -20.18 8.29 0.86
N VAL A 255 -20.01 7.82 -0.38
CA VAL A 255 -18.70 7.67 -1.01
C VAL A 255 -18.65 8.54 -2.26
N TRP A 256 -17.58 9.30 -2.41
CA TRP A 256 -17.39 10.31 -3.46
C TRP A 256 -16.14 9.96 -4.26
N ASP A 257 -16.23 10.03 -5.59
CA ASP A 257 -15.08 9.95 -6.48
C ASP A 257 -14.41 11.32 -6.55
N ILE A 258 -13.12 11.38 -6.20
CA ILE A 258 -12.38 12.64 -6.10
C ILE A 258 -12.15 13.28 -7.47
N ARG A 259 -11.97 12.48 -8.52
CA ARG A 259 -11.67 12.97 -9.87
C ARG A 259 -12.87 13.67 -10.48
N THR A 260 -14.07 13.19 -10.16
CA THR A 260 -15.33 13.68 -10.74
C THR A 260 -16.14 14.56 -9.79
N GLY A 261 -15.85 14.52 -8.49
CA GLY A 261 -16.63 15.18 -7.44
C GLY A 261 -18.03 14.59 -7.24
N ARG A 262 -18.33 13.43 -7.84
CA ARG A 262 -19.66 12.82 -7.79
C ARG A 262 -19.77 11.78 -6.69
N GLN A 263 -20.93 11.71 -6.07
CA GLN A 263 -21.29 10.60 -5.21
C GLN A 263 -21.39 9.31 -6.03
N VAL A 264 -20.66 8.28 -5.60
CA VAL A 264 -20.69 6.94 -6.21
C VAL A 264 -21.47 5.93 -5.38
N GLN A 265 -21.61 6.14 -4.07
CA GLN A 265 -22.42 5.27 -3.20
C GLN A 265 -23.14 6.04 -2.09
N LEU A 266 -24.28 5.50 -1.68
CA LEU A 266 -25.10 5.96 -0.56
C LEU A 266 -25.48 4.74 0.28
N HIS A 267 -25.25 4.84 1.59
CA HIS A 267 -25.59 3.82 2.57
C HIS A 267 -26.48 4.43 3.65
N GLU A 268 -27.69 3.90 3.82
CA GLU A 268 -28.76 4.44 4.69
C GLU A 268 -29.10 3.48 5.85
N GLU A 269 -28.20 2.56 6.20
CA GLU A 269 -28.50 1.52 7.21
C GLU A 269 -28.45 2.05 8.66
N GLN A 270 -27.85 3.22 8.88
CA GLN A 270 -27.64 3.79 10.19
C GLN A 270 -28.93 4.41 10.75
N THR A 271 -29.21 4.17 12.02
CA THR A 271 -30.43 4.69 12.67
C THR A 271 -30.20 6.00 13.42
N GLY A 272 -28.94 6.29 13.73
CA GLY A 272 -28.45 7.53 14.33
C GLY A 272 -27.50 8.33 13.44
N SER A 273 -27.18 9.55 13.88
CA SER A 273 -26.17 10.41 13.23
C SER A 273 -24.83 9.70 13.15
N VAL A 274 -24.22 9.64 11.97
CA VAL A 274 -22.88 9.07 11.77
C VAL A 274 -21.84 10.09 12.22
N THR A 275 -21.05 9.73 13.23
CA THR A 275 -20.09 10.63 13.88
C THR A 275 -18.69 10.49 13.34
N SER A 276 -18.34 9.30 12.87
CA SER A 276 -16.99 8.97 12.45
C SER A 276 -17.02 7.91 11.36
N VAL A 277 -16.19 8.10 10.33
CA VAL A 277 -15.96 7.11 9.27
C VAL A 277 -14.46 6.85 9.12
N ALA A 278 -14.10 5.62 8.79
CA ALA A 278 -12.71 5.24 8.50
C ALA A 278 -12.66 4.19 7.40
N PHE A 279 -11.74 4.34 6.44
CA PHE A 279 -11.42 3.28 5.49
C PHE A 279 -10.52 2.22 6.12
N SER A 280 -10.73 0.97 5.73
CA SER A 280 -9.75 -0.07 6.01
C SER A 280 -8.45 0.18 5.25
N PRO A 281 -7.28 -0.27 5.74
CA PRO A 281 -6.00 -0.11 5.05
C PRO A 281 -5.97 -0.72 3.63
N CYS A 282 -6.81 -1.73 3.37
CA CYS A 282 -6.94 -2.33 2.03
C CYS A 282 -7.90 -1.56 1.11
N GLY A 283 -8.62 -0.55 1.62
CA GLY A 283 -9.55 0.29 0.87
C GLY A 283 -10.87 -0.40 0.50
N GLN A 284 -11.12 -1.60 1.01
CA GLN A 284 -12.31 -2.40 0.64
C GLN A 284 -13.48 -2.22 1.59
N TYR A 285 -13.24 -1.70 2.80
CA TYR A 285 -14.26 -1.58 3.83
C TYR A 285 -14.28 -0.16 4.40
N ILE A 286 -15.47 0.29 4.79
CA ILE A 286 -15.67 1.48 5.62
C ILE A 286 -16.23 1.03 6.97
N ALA A 287 -15.57 1.46 8.04
CA ALA A 287 -16.12 1.43 9.39
C ALA A 287 -16.82 2.77 9.67
N SER A 288 -17.95 2.73 10.36
CA SER A 288 -18.66 3.93 10.81
C SER A 288 -19.17 3.78 12.24
N GLY A 289 -18.95 4.80 13.06
CA GLY A 289 -19.55 4.96 14.38
C GLY A 289 -20.77 5.89 14.33
N SER A 290 -21.75 5.65 15.20
CA SER A 290 -23.03 6.37 15.19
C SER A 290 -23.56 6.66 16.60
N TYR A 291 -24.47 7.64 16.68
CA TYR A 291 -25.25 7.97 17.88
C TYR A 291 -26.14 6.81 18.34
N ASP A 292 -26.45 5.85 17.46
CA ASP A 292 -27.18 4.64 17.82
C ASP A 292 -26.32 3.60 18.56
N ARG A 293 -25.09 3.97 18.95
CA ARG A 293 -24.15 3.18 19.77
C ARG A 293 -23.52 2.02 19.02
N LYS A 294 -23.72 1.94 17.69
CA LYS A 294 -23.22 0.85 16.85
C LYS A 294 -21.94 1.25 16.12
N VAL A 295 -21.10 0.25 15.89
CA VAL A 295 -20.04 0.31 14.88
C VAL A 295 -20.44 -0.60 13.74
N MET A 296 -20.53 -0.05 12.52
CA MET A 296 -20.86 -0.82 11.32
C MET A 296 -19.67 -0.88 10.38
N ILE A 297 -19.37 -2.07 9.87
CA ILE A 297 -18.35 -2.30 8.84
C ILE A 297 -19.05 -2.76 7.56
N ARG A 298 -18.88 -1.99 6.50
CA ARG A 298 -19.49 -2.26 5.19
C ARG A 298 -18.43 -2.45 4.12
N ASN A 299 -18.68 -3.40 3.23
CA ASN A 299 -17.87 -3.61 2.04
C ASN A 299 -18.34 -2.61 0.98
N ILE A 300 -17.41 -1.82 0.47
CA ILE A 300 -17.68 -0.75 -0.50
C ILE A 300 -17.81 -1.35 -1.91
N LEU A 301 -17.70 -2.67 -2.05
CA LEU A 301 -17.64 -3.35 -3.34
C LEU A 301 -18.86 -4.28 -3.57
N SER A 302 -19.73 -4.40 -2.57
CA SER A 302 -20.91 -5.28 -2.60
C SER A 302 -22.23 -4.51 -2.79
N GLY A 303 -22.20 -3.34 -3.43
CA GLY A 303 -23.42 -2.62 -3.78
C GLY A 303 -24.24 -3.37 -4.83
N GLU A 304 -25.16 -4.23 -4.40
CA GLU A 304 -26.27 -4.68 -5.23
C GLU A 304 -27.23 -3.49 -5.44
N SER A 305 -27.05 -2.77 -6.54
CA SER A 305 -28.11 -1.99 -7.17
C SER A 305 -27.78 -1.82 -8.65
N GLY A 306 -28.27 -2.74 -9.48
CA GLY A 306 -28.87 -2.54 -10.81
C GLY A 306 -28.31 -1.52 -11.83
N LEU A 307 -27.12 -0.97 -11.67
CA LEU A 307 -26.44 -0.15 -12.66
C LEU A 307 -25.05 -0.74 -12.87
N VAL A 308 -24.96 -1.61 -13.87
CA VAL A 308 -23.70 -1.98 -14.51
C VAL A 308 -23.03 -0.69 -14.97
N TYR A 309 -21.95 -0.23 -14.33
CA TYR A 309 -20.89 0.58 -14.96
C TYR A 309 -19.56 0.50 -14.19
N PRO A 310 -18.42 0.69 -14.89
CA PRO A 310 -17.19 -0.06 -14.70
C PRO A 310 -16.17 0.71 -13.85
N GLY A 311 -15.38 0.01 -13.04
CA GLY A 311 -14.25 0.67 -12.37
C GLY A 311 -13.61 -0.02 -11.17
N ALA A 312 -14.17 -1.11 -10.65
CA ALA A 312 -13.49 -1.91 -9.63
C ALA A 312 -13.95 -3.37 -9.70
N HIS A 313 -13.43 -4.10 -10.68
CA HIS A 313 -13.67 -5.54 -10.75
C HIS A 313 -12.71 -6.24 -9.78
N ILE A 314 -13.26 -6.88 -8.75
CA ILE A 314 -12.49 -7.66 -7.77
C ILE A 314 -12.55 -9.10 -8.20
N ILE A 315 -11.37 -9.70 -8.35
CA ILE A 315 -11.27 -11.13 -8.58
C ILE A 315 -11.55 -11.85 -7.27
N THR A 316 -12.67 -12.58 -7.21
CA THR A 316 -13.06 -13.43 -6.06
C THR A 316 -12.75 -14.90 -6.36
N SER A 317 -12.71 -15.74 -5.32
CA SER A 317 -12.47 -17.19 -5.46
C SER A 317 -13.58 -17.95 -6.19
N GLN A 318 -14.72 -17.31 -6.38
CA GLN A 318 -15.91 -17.88 -6.99
C GLN A 318 -16.05 -17.48 -8.46
N MET A 319 -15.17 -16.61 -8.96
CA MET A 319 -15.21 -16.17 -10.35
C MET A 319 -14.75 -17.26 -11.30
N SER A 320 -15.49 -17.43 -12.39
CA SER A 320 -15.05 -18.24 -13.51
C SER A 320 -13.85 -17.58 -14.20
N THR A 321 -13.08 -18.37 -14.94
CA THR A 321 -11.94 -17.87 -15.72
C THR A 321 -12.37 -16.77 -16.71
N GLN A 322 -13.58 -16.86 -17.25
CA GLN A 322 -14.18 -15.85 -18.13
C GLN A 322 -14.45 -14.54 -17.39
N GLN A 323 -14.98 -14.59 -16.16
CA GLN A 323 -15.20 -13.40 -15.34
C GLN A 323 -13.88 -12.73 -14.94
N ILE A 324 -12.82 -13.51 -14.72
CA ILE A 324 -11.47 -13.00 -14.46
C ILE A 324 -10.92 -12.29 -15.69
N PHE A 325 -11.11 -12.88 -16.87
CA PHE A 325 -10.71 -12.27 -18.14
C PHE A 325 -11.43 -10.94 -18.40
N GLU A 326 -12.74 -10.89 -18.19
CA GLU A 326 -13.56 -9.68 -18.29
C GLU A 326 -13.13 -8.62 -17.26
N CYS A 327 -12.76 -9.03 -16.05
CA CYS A 327 -12.18 -8.16 -15.02
C CYS A 327 -10.83 -7.56 -15.46
N LEU A 328 -9.94 -8.35 -16.06
CA LEU A 328 -8.63 -7.87 -16.50
C LEU A 328 -8.78 -6.87 -17.67
N THR A 329 -9.67 -7.17 -18.62
CA THR A 329 -9.90 -6.29 -19.78
C THR A 329 -10.57 -4.97 -19.41
N SER A 330 -11.55 -5.01 -18.51
CA SER A 330 -12.20 -3.81 -17.97
C SER A 330 -11.31 -2.93 -17.07
N THR A 331 -10.23 -3.48 -16.52
CA THR A 331 -9.23 -2.74 -15.72
C THR A 331 -8.07 -2.17 -16.55
N GLY A 332 -8.14 -2.31 -17.89
CA GLY A 332 -7.20 -1.70 -18.82
C GLY A 332 -6.21 -2.67 -19.48
N CYS A 333 -6.27 -3.98 -19.19
CA CYS A 333 -5.53 -4.95 -20.00
C CYS A 333 -6.15 -5.06 -21.40
N ILE A 334 -5.30 -5.12 -22.43
CA ILE A 334 -5.78 -5.24 -23.81
C ILE A 334 -6.25 -6.68 -24.08
N ASP A 335 -7.48 -6.83 -24.56
CA ASP A 335 -7.97 -8.11 -25.11
C ASP A 335 -7.33 -8.37 -26.48
N LEU A 336 -6.60 -9.48 -26.61
CA LEU A 336 -5.96 -9.90 -27.86
C LEU A 336 -6.68 -11.06 -28.56
N SER A 337 -7.81 -11.51 -28.03
CA SER A 337 -8.59 -12.64 -28.59
C SER A 337 -9.07 -12.35 -30.02
N SER A 338 -9.35 -11.09 -30.36
CA SER A 338 -9.74 -10.67 -31.72
C SER A 338 -8.56 -10.46 -32.68
N LYS A 339 -7.33 -10.40 -32.17
CA LYS A 339 -6.11 -10.11 -32.95
C LYS A 339 -5.30 -11.35 -33.29
N MET A 340 -5.77 -12.52 -32.86
CA MET A 340 -5.10 -13.82 -33.04
C MET A 340 -6.15 -14.89 -33.33
N ASP A 341 -5.73 -15.97 -33.98
CA ASP A 341 -6.56 -17.15 -34.06
C ASP A 341 -6.51 -17.91 -32.72
N THR A 342 -7.62 -17.88 -31.99
CA THR A 342 -7.74 -18.50 -30.68
C THR A 342 -8.08 -19.99 -30.75
N GLN A 343 -8.49 -20.51 -31.91
CA GLN A 343 -8.98 -21.88 -32.07
C GLN A 343 -8.03 -22.79 -32.88
N GLN A 344 -7.08 -22.24 -33.62
CA GLN A 344 -6.17 -23.02 -34.47
C GLN A 344 -4.99 -23.71 -33.76
N SER A 345 -4.49 -24.75 -34.43
CA SER A 345 -3.31 -25.58 -34.10
C SER A 345 -1.96 -24.91 -34.40
N THR A 346 -1.93 -23.61 -34.72
CA THR A 346 -0.73 -22.88 -35.18
C THR A 346 0.14 -22.32 -34.06
N ALA A 347 -0.27 -22.50 -32.80
CA ALA A 347 0.57 -22.21 -31.64
C ALA A 347 1.42 -23.43 -31.29
N MET A 348 2.73 -23.26 -31.22
CA MET A 348 3.68 -24.32 -30.85
C MET A 348 4.02 -24.20 -29.37
N ILE A 349 3.89 -25.29 -28.60
CA ILE A 349 4.39 -25.35 -27.23
C ILE A 349 5.91 -25.27 -27.29
N VAL A 350 6.47 -24.27 -26.60
CA VAL A 350 7.92 -24.02 -26.56
C VAL A 350 8.52 -24.56 -25.26
N SER A 351 7.74 -24.51 -24.17
CA SER A 351 8.09 -25.14 -22.89
C SER A 351 6.83 -25.43 -22.07
N GLY A 352 6.89 -26.48 -21.24
CA GLY A 352 5.80 -26.89 -20.35
C GLY A 352 6.30 -27.07 -18.92
N GLY A 353 5.48 -26.67 -17.94
CA GLY A 353 5.79 -26.75 -16.51
C GLY A 353 4.54 -26.89 -15.64
N GLY A 354 4.72 -27.10 -14.34
CA GLY A 354 3.63 -27.45 -13.40
C GLY A 354 2.51 -26.42 -13.23
N PHE A 355 2.68 -25.20 -13.77
CA PHE A 355 1.71 -24.11 -13.66
C PHE A 355 1.32 -23.48 -15.01
N GLY A 356 1.56 -24.14 -16.16
CA GLY A 356 1.13 -23.66 -17.47
C GLY A 356 2.12 -23.94 -18.60
N ASP A 357 1.63 -23.85 -19.84
CA ASP A 357 2.40 -24.06 -21.06
C ASP A 357 2.75 -22.69 -21.70
N ILE A 358 3.98 -22.52 -22.17
CA ILE A 358 4.38 -21.35 -22.97
C ILE A 358 4.25 -21.71 -24.45
N TRP A 359 3.43 -20.94 -25.15
CA TRP A 359 3.15 -21.10 -26.58
C TRP A 359 3.76 -19.94 -27.36
N MET A 360 4.30 -20.23 -28.53
CA MET A 360 4.60 -19.19 -29.52
C MET A 360 3.37 -19.03 -30.42
N GLY A 361 2.78 -17.84 -30.41
CA GLY A 361 1.62 -17.47 -31.22
C GLY A 361 1.95 -16.41 -32.27
N ARG A 362 1.01 -16.18 -33.18
CA ARG A 362 1.14 -15.16 -34.24
C ARG A 362 -0.10 -14.26 -34.29
N LEU A 363 0.11 -12.96 -34.25
CA LEU A 363 -0.95 -11.95 -34.47
C LEU A 363 -1.38 -11.94 -35.93
N HIS A 364 -2.61 -11.54 -36.22
CA HIS A 364 -3.10 -11.36 -37.60
C HIS A 364 -2.25 -10.36 -38.40
N SER A 365 -1.59 -9.42 -37.71
CA SER A 365 -0.61 -8.50 -38.30
C SER A 365 0.73 -9.16 -38.69
N GLY A 366 0.93 -10.43 -38.36
CA GLY A 366 2.12 -11.22 -38.67
C GLY A 366 3.17 -11.30 -37.55
N GLY A 367 3.05 -10.48 -36.50
CA GLY A 367 4.00 -10.44 -35.37
C GLY A 367 3.96 -11.69 -34.48
N LYS A 368 5.13 -12.13 -34.01
CA LYS A 368 5.24 -13.25 -33.05
C LYS A 368 4.99 -12.76 -31.62
N VAL A 369 4.34 -13.59 -30.82
CA VAL A 369 4.09 -13.33 -29.40
C VAL A 369 4.32 -14.58 -28.57
N ALA A 370 4.66 -14.40 -27.29
CA ALA A 370 4.67 -15.48 -26.31
C ALA A 370 3.34 -15.49 -25.56
N ILE A 371 2.72 -16.67 -25.43
CA ILE A 371 1.48 -16.87 -24.68
C ILE A 371 1.78 -17.82 -23.53
N LYS A 372 1.74 -17.34 -22.29
CA LYS A 372 1.80 -18.21 -21.10
C LYS A 372 0.36 -18.50 -20.67
N ALA A 373 -0.06 -19.74 -20.84
CA ALA A 373 -1.45 -20.16 -20.75
C ALA A 373 -1.70 -21.10 -19.54
N TRP A 374 -2.75 -20.80 -18.78
CA TRP A 374 -3.19 -21.59 -17.63
C TRP A 374 -4.48 -22.33 -17.95
N ARG A 375 -4.54 -23.63 -17.62
CA ARG A 375 -5.76 -24.42 -17.85
C ARG A 375 -6.88 -23.96 -16.91
N THR A 376 -8.07 -23.74 -17.44
CA THR A 376 -9.26 -23.32 -16.67
C THR A 376 -9.56 -24.24 -15.50
N ASN A 377 -9.54 -25.56 -15.72
CA ASN A 377 -9.76 -26.58 -14.69
C ASN A 377 -8.67 -26.61 -13.58
N THR A 378 -7.44 -26.20 -13.88
CA THR A 378 -6.37 -26.05 -12.88
C THR A 378 -6.55 -24.75 -12.08
N LEU A 379 -6.99 -23.66 -12.73
CA LEU A 379 -7.36 -22.40 -12.08
C LEU A 379 -8.53 -22.60 -11.11
N GLU A 380 -9.58 -23.31 -11.50
CA GLU A 380 -10.76 -23.59 -10.65
C GLU A 380 -10.43 -24.42 -9.40
N ARG A 381 -9.39 -25.26 -9.46
CA ARG A 381 -8.89 -26.03 -8.31
C ARG A 381 -7.82 -25.28 -7.52
N CYS A 382 -7.38 -24.11 -7.99
CA CYS A 382 -6.33 -23.34 -7.36
C CYS A 382 -6.88 -22.56 -6.17
N GLY A 383 -6.12 -22.51 -5.07
CA GLY A 383 -6.50 -21.72 -3.91
C GLY A 383 -6.68 -20.23 -4.29
N TYR A 384 -7.73 -19.60 -3.78
CA TYR A 384 -8.06 -18.19 -4.03
C TYR A 384 -6.86 -17.23 -3.96
N LYS A 385 -5.96 -17.44 -3.00
CA LYS A 385 -4.76 -16.62 -2.79
C LYS A 385 -3.83 -16.62 -4.02
N THR A 386 -3.71 -17.75 -4.70
CA THR A 386 -2.84 -17.91 -5.88
C THR A 386 -3.43 -17.22 -7.10
N LEU A 387 -4.75 -17.33 -7.29
CA LEU A 387 -5.50 -16.63 -8.34
C LEU A 387 -5.44 -15.10 -8.18
N LYS A 388 -5.71 -14.61 -6.97
CA LYS A 388 -5.59 -13.19 -6.64
C LYS A 388 -4.18 -12.67 -6.84
N ARG A 389 -3.17 -13.47 -6.52
CA ARG A 389 -1.76 -13.15 -6.75
C ARG A 389 -1.47 -13.01 -8.24
N ALA A 390 -1.77 -14.03 -9.05
CA ALA A 390 -1.52 -14.00 -10.50
C ALA A 390 -2.19 -12.80 -11.19
N ALA A 391 -3.43 -12.48 -10.81
CA ALA A 391 -4.12 -11.33 -11.39
C ALA A 391 -3.55 -9.97 -10.95
N ARG A 392 -3.08 -9.86 -9.71
CA ARG A 392 -2.38 -8.66 -9.23
C ARG A 392 -1.06 -8.46 -9.98
N GLU A 393 -0.31 -9.53 -10.18
CA GLU A 393 0.94 -9.52 -10.94
C GLU A 393 0.70 -9.05 -12.38
N LEU A 394 -0.34 -9.59 -13.04
CA LEU A 394 -0.77 -9.17 -14.37
C LEU A 394 -1.16 -7.70 -14.46
N PHE A 395 -1.91 -7.20 -13.48
CA PHE A 395 -2.33 -5.80 -13.46
C PHE A 395 -1.14 -4.85 -13.33
N TYR A 396 -0.19 -5.11 -12.42
CA TYR A 396 0.97 -4.23 -12.31
C TYR A 396 1.87 -4.34 -13.52
N TRP A 397 2.03 -5.54 -14.09
CA TRP A 397 2.82 -5.74 -15.29
C TRP A 397 2.22 -5.01 -16.50
N SER A 398 0.89 -5.00 -16.66
CA SER A 398 0.24 -4.28 -17.76
C SER A 398 0.44 -2.76 -17.71
N GLN A 399 0.79 -2.22 -16.53
CA GLN A 399 1.06 -0.80 -16.30
C GLN A 399 2.56 -0.45 -16.39
N MET A 400 3.44 -1.44 -16.63
CA MET A 400 4.87 -1.20 -16.80
C MET A 400 5.19 -0.92 -18.26
N GLU A 401 5.82 0.21 -18.50
CA GLU A 401 6.31 0.61 -19.82
C GLU A 401 7.73 1.13 -19.69
N HIS A 402 8.70 0.29 -20.08
CA HIS A 402 10.12 0.61 -20.07
C HIS A 402 10.84 -0.28 -21.11
N PRO A 403 11.84 0.23 -21.87
CA PRO A 403 12.55 -0.56 -22.89
C PRO A 403 13.24 -1.81 -22.33
N ASN A 404 13.66 -1.79 -21.07
CA ASN A 404 14.33 -2.90 -20.39
C ASN A 404 13.45 -3.69 -19.40
N VAL A 405 12.13 -3.56 -19.50
CA VAL A 405 11.17 -4.43 -18.81
C VAL A 405 10.38 -5.16 -19.88
N HIS A 406 10.25 -6.49 -19.75
CA HIS A 406 9.58 -7.32 -20.74
C HIS A 406 8.13 -6.88 -20.89
N ARG A 407 7.66 -6.64 -22.11
CA ARG A 407 6.35 -6.00 -22.32
C ARG A 407 5.22 -7.03 -22.36
N LEU A 408 4.25 -6.86 -21.47
CA LEU A 408 2.93 -7.48 -21.59
C LEU A 408 2.11 -6.74 -22.65
N GLN A 409 1.65 -7.45 -23.68
CA GLN A 409 0.82 -6.88 -24.74
C GLN A 409 -0.66 -6.96 -24.42
N GLY A 410 -1.09 -7.95 -23.64
CA GLY A 410 -2.48 -8.13 -23.28
C GLY A 410 -2.79 -9.49 -22.67
N VAL A 411 -4.07 -9.79 -22.59
CA VAL A 411 -4.62 -11.07 -22.13
C VAL A 411 -5.44 -11.71 -23.25
N ILE A 412 -5.58 -13.03 -23.21
CA ILE A 412 -6.31 -13.81 -24.21
C ILE A 412 -7.09 -14.95 -23.55
N MET A 413 -8.29 -15.23 -24.07
CA MET A 413 -8.94 -16.53 -23.87
C MET A 413 -8.53 -17.44 -25.02
N PHE A 414 -7.63 -18.37 -24.75
CA PHE A 414 -7.03 -19.25 -25.75
C PHE A 414 -7.74 -20.61 -25.75
N ARG A 415 -8.13 -21.09 -26.95
CA ARG A 415 -8.85 -22.35 -27.19
C ARG A 415 -10.10 -22.54 -26.34
N ASP A 416 -10.73 -21.44 -25.91
CA ASP A 416 -11.89 -21.42 -25.01
C ASP A 416 -11.69 -22.19 -23.68
N GLN A 417 -10.43 -22.52 -23.34
CA GLN A 417 -10.06 -23.42 -22.23
C GLN A 417 -8.88 -22.90 -21.42
N TYR A 418 -8.22 -21.84 -21.86
CA TYR A 418 -7.02 -21.32 -21.22
C TYR A 418 -7.10 -19.81 -21.09
N LEU A 419 -6.91 -19.30 -19.88
CA LEU A 419 -6.55 -17.89 -19.70
C LEU A 419 -5.08 -17.75 -20.04
N GLY A 420 -4.75 -16.85 -20.95
CA GLY A 420 -3.39 -16.60 -21.39
C GLY A 420 -2.97 -15.17 -21.14
N MET A 421 -1.72 -14.98 -20.75
CA MET A 421 -1.03 -13.70 -20.89
C MET A 421 -0.27 -13.69 -22.22
N VAL A 422 -0.30 -12.56 -22.91
CA VAL A 422 0.40 -12.41 -24.19
C VAL A 422 1.45 -11.33 -24.02
N SER A 423 2.71 -11.68 -24.23
CA SER A 423 3.85 -10.79 -24.16
C SER A 423 4.63 -10.79 -25.47
N GLU A 424 5.52 -9.82 -25.63
CA GLU A 424 6.43 -9.80 -26.78
C GLU A 424 7.28 -11.08 -26.84
N TRP A 425 7.48 -11.59 -28.05
CA TRP A 425 8.34 -12.73 -28.28
C TRP A 425 9.81 -12.31 -28.24
N MET A 426 10.64 -13.06 -27.52
CA MET A 426 12.06 -12.77 -27.31
C MET A 426 12.89 -13.83 -28.05
N ASP A 427 13.32 -13.53 -29.28
CA ASP A 427 13.95 -14.52 -30.19
C ASP A 427 15.23 -15.14 -29.64
N ASN A 428 15.96 -14.41 -28.79
CA ASN A 428 17.24 -14.87 -28.22
C ASN A 428 17.08 -15.63 -26.88
N GLY A 429 15.85 -15.75 -26.36
CA GLY A 429 15.57 -16.47 -25.12
C GLY A 429 16.09 -15.76 -23.87
N ASN A 430 16.47 -16.53 -22.85
CA ASN A 430 17.01 -15.98 -21.61
C ASN A 430 18.48 -15.54 -21.77
N LEU A 431 18.90 -14.58 -20.95
CA LEU A 431 20.21 -13.94 -21.00
C LEU A 431 21.35 -14.94 -20.77
N HIS A 432 21.14 -15.95 -19.92
CA HIS A 432 22.14 -16.98 -19.65
C HIS A 432 22.47 -17.79 -20.91
N GLU A 433 21.45 -18.28 -21.62
CA GLU A 433 21.62 -18.99 -22.89
C GLU A 433 22.16 -18.08 -24.01
N TYR A 434 21.70 -16.84 -24.04
CA TYR A 434 22.15 -15.84 -25.02
C TYR A 434 23.66 -15.61 -24.92
N LEU A 435 24.20 -15.42 -23.71
CA LEU A 435 25.63 -15.23 -23.49
C LEU A 435 26.47 -16.45 -23.93
N ARG A 436 25.94 -17.67 -23.79
CA ARG A 436 26.61 -18.89 -24.28
C ARG A 436 26.62 -18.96 -25.81
N LYS A 437 25.52 -18.59 -26.46
CA LYS A 437 25.39 -18.59 -27.92
C LYS A 437 26.15 -17.44 -28.57
N GLN A 438 26.31 -16.32 -27.86
CA GLN A 438 26.94 -15.10 -28.37
C GLN A 438 28.04 -14.59 -27.42
N PRO A 439 29.23 -15.24 -27.40
CA PRO A 439 30.31 -14.87 -26.49
C PRO A 439 30.83 -13.44 -26.67
N SER A 440 30.64 -12.85 -27.86
CA SER A 440 31.05 -11.50 -28.23
C SER A 440 30.01 -10.42 -27.91
N ALA A 441 28.91 -10.75 -27.22
CA ALA A 441 27.89 -9.77 -26.85
C ALA A 441 28.48 -8.65 -25.96
N ASP A 442 27.94 -7.44 -26.10
CA ASP A 442 28.34 -6.31 -25.27
C ASP A 442 27.79 -6.47 -23.83
N ARG A 443 28.60 -7.11 -22.99
CA ARG A 443 28.28 -7.38 -21.58
C ARG A 443 28.06 -6.11 -20.77
N TYR A 444 28.71 -4.99 -21.13
CA TYR A 444 28.51 -3.71 -20.44
C TYR A 444 27.12 -3.17 -20.72
N GLN A 445 26.73 -3.17 -22.00
CA GLN A 445 25.40 -2.72 -22.39
C GLN A 445 24.29 -3.58 -21.79
N LEU A 446 24.50 -4.90 -21.71
CA LEU A 446 23.57 -5.82 -21.02
C LEU A 446 23.42 -5.48 -19.53
N CYS A 447 24.52 -5.16 -18.83
CA CYS A 447 24.46 -4.71 -17.43
C CYS A 447 23.67 -3.39 -17.29
N VAL A 448 23.87 -2.43 -18.21
CA VAL A 448 23.11 -1.17 -18.23
C VAL A 448 21.61 -1.42 -18.44
N HIS A 449 21.25 -2.30 -19.37
CA HIS A 449 19.87 -2.69 -19.60
C HIS A 449 19.21 -3.26 -18.33
N VAL A 450 19.86 -4.23 -17.69
CA VAL A 450 19.33 -4.86 -16.45
C VAL A 450 19.20 -3.84 -15.33
N ALA A 451 20.21 -2.99 -15.12
CA ALA A 451 20.18 -1.94 -14.11
C ALA A 451 19.08 -0.90 -14.37
N SER A 452 18.92 -0.45 -15.62
CA SER A 452 17.90 0.53 -16.01
C SER A 452 16.49 -0.02 -15.83
N GLY A 453 16.25 -1.28 -16.19
CA GLY A 453 14.97 -1.95 -15.91
C GLY A 453 14.68 -2.03 -14.41
N LEU A 454 15.69 -2.33 -13.60
CA LEU A 454 15.53 -2.49 -12.16
C LEU A 454 15.28 -1.15 -11.47
N GLU A 455 16.00 -0.11 -11.86
CA GLU A 455 15.79 1.28 -11.42
C GLU A 455 14.36 1.73 -11.72
N TYR A 456 13.87 1.49 -12.94
CA TYR A 456 12.49 1.79 -13.30
C TYR A 456 11.50 1.05 -12.39
N MET A 457 11.68 -0.25 -12.17
CA MET A 457 10.82 -1.01 -11.26
C MET A 457 10.83 -0.43 -9.84
N HIS A 458 12.01 -0.08 -9.32
CA HIS A 458 12.16 0.52 -7.99
C HIS A 458 11.48 1.88 -7.89
N SER A 459 11.55 2.71 -8.94
CA SER A 459 10.85 4.01 -9.02
C SER A 459 9.32 3.87 -8.98
N ARG A 460 8.80 2.71 -9.39
CA ARG A 460 7.38 2.32 -9.32
C ARG A 460 7.04 1.55 -8.04
N ASN A 461 7.89 1.62 -7.02
CA ASN A 461 7.75 0.89 -5.74
C ASN A 461 7.60 -0.63 -5.93
N THR A 462 8.18 -1.20 -6.98
CA THR A 462 8.17 -2.65 -7.24
C THR A 462 9.57 -3.22 -7.05
N VAL A 463 9.66 -4.38 -6.39
CA VAL A 463 10.90 -5.16 -6.20
C VAL A 463 10.81 -6.39 -7.12
N HIS A 464 11.91 -6.76 -7.77
CA HIS A 464 11.97 -7.92 -8.66
C HIS A 464 11.98 -9.23 -7.86
N GLY A 465 12.87 -9.34 -6.87
CA GLY A 465 12.88 -10.39 -5.87
C GLY A 465 13.38 -11.79 -6.31
N ASP A 466 13.70 -12.02 -7.58
CA ASP A 466 14.37 -13.24 -8.06
C ASP A 466 15.22 -12.88 -9.29
N LEU A 467 15.97 -11.79 -9.20
CA LEU A 467 16.78 -11.30 -10.31
C LEU A 467 17.97 -12.24 -10.54
N LYS A 468 18.09 -12.73 -11.77
CA LYS A 468 19.14 -13.63 -12.28
C LYS A 468 19.12 -13.65 -13.79
N ALA A 469 20.19 -14.05 -14.48
CA ALA A 469 20.20 -14.04 -15.95
C ALA A 469 19.12 -14.94 -16.59
N LEU A 470 18.66 -15.99 -15.90
CA LEU A 470 17.54 -16.82 -16.34
C LEU A 470 16.20 -16.06 -16.43
N ASN A 471 16.01 -15.03 -15.60
CA ASN A 471 14.80 -14.21 -15.55
C ASN A 471 14.96 -12.90 -16.36
N VAL A 472 16.01 -12.79 -17.17
CA VAL A 472 16.19 -11.68 -18.11
C VAL A 472 16.08 -12.25 -19.51
N LEU A 473 15.21 -11.68 -20.34
CA LEU A 473 15.03 -12.10 -21.73
C LEU A 473 15.76 -11.16 -22.67
N VAL A 474 16.22 -11.67 -23.81
CA VAL A 474 16.95 -10.89 -24.81
C VAL A 474 16.17 -10.87 -26.13
N SER A 475 15.94 -9.67 -26.66
CA SER A 475 15.28 -9.47 -27.95
C SER A 475 16.25 -9.73 -29.12
N SER A 476 15.72 -9.79 -30.34
CA SER A 476 16.52 -10.07 -31.55
C SER A 476 17.60 -9.01 -31.84
N ASP A 477 17.39 -7.77 -31.41
CA ASP A 477 18.34 -6.66 -31.48
C ASP A 477 19.32 -6.59 -30.29
N GLY A 478 19.29 -7.57 -29.37
CA GLY A 478 20.23 -7.67 -28.25
C GLY A 478 19.86 -6.83 -27.02
N VAL A 479 18.63 -6.33 -26.94
CA VAL A 479 18.15 -5.60 -25.75
C VAL A 479 17.73 -6.59 -24.66
N ALA A 480 18.31 -6.44 -23.47
CA ALA A 480 17.96 -7.23 -22.31
C ALA A 480 16.77 -6.61 -21.57
N LYS A 481 15.81 -7.45 -21.17
CA LYS A 481 14.57 -7.05 -20.52
C LYS A 481 14.28 -7.93 -19.32
N LEU A 482 14.00 -7.31 -18.18
CA LEU A 482 13.62 -8.02 -16.96
C LEU A 482 12.27 -8.72 -17.15
N SER A 483 12.17 -9.96 -16.68
CA SER A 483 10.97 -10.81 -16.74
C SER A 483 10.82 -11.60 -15.44
N ASP A 484 9.70 -12.32 -15.26
CA ASP A 484 9.47 -13.22 -14.12
C ASP A 484 9.79 -12.59 -12.74
N PHE A 485 9.45 -11.30 -12.58
CA PHE A 485 9.56 -10.59 -11.32
C PHE A 485 8.39 -10.93 -10.39
N ASP A 486 8.71 -11.11 -9.11
CA ASP A 486 7.79 -11.58 -8.09
C ASP A 486 7.18 -10.39 -7.33
N PHE A 487 5.91 -10.08 -7.59
CA PHE A 487 5.19 -9.01 -6.90
C PHE A 487 4.72 -9.38 -5.48
N SER A 488 5.38 -10.33 -4.80
CA SER A 488 5.00 -10.81 -3.47
C SER A 488 5.06 -9.74 -2.36
N ILE A 489 5.72 -8.60 -2.57
CA ILE A 489 5.93 -7.62 -1.49
C ILE A 489 5.23 -6.30 -1.78
N MET A 490 3.92 -6.31 -1.49
CA MET A 490 3.25 -5.25 -0.72
C MET A 490 2.12 -5.85 0.15
N SER A 491 2.35 -7.00 0.77
CA SER A 491 1.49 -7.48 1.86
C SER A 491 2.31 -8.17 2.93
N LYS A 492 2.34 -7.57 4.13
CA LYS A 492 2.71 -8.26 5.36
C LYS A 492 1.88 -9.55 5.47
N ALA A 493 2.58 -10.63 5.83
CA ALA A 493 2.10 -11.95 6.24
C ALA A 493 1.44 -12.84 5.18
N SER A 494 2.18 -13.87 4.75
CA SER A 494 1.70 -15.24 4.94
C SER A 494 2.86 -16.23 4.96
N THR A 495 3.07 -16.80 6.13
CA THR A 495 3.73 -18.09 6.40
C THR A 495 3.04 -19.23 5.64
N LEU A 496 3.81 -20.29 5.33
CA LEU A 496 3.47 -21.58 4.68
C LEU A 496 3.64 -21.70 3.15
N VAL A 497 4.90 -21.75 2.74
CA VAL A 497 5.59 -22.92 2.18
C VAL A 497 4.77 -24.08 1.51
N PHE A 498 4.99 -24.32 0.20
CA PHE A 498 4.44 -25.46 -0.58
C PHE A 498 5.52 -26.51 -0.89
N SER A 499 5.13 -27.80 -0.88
CA SER A 499 5.99 -28.95 -1.19
C SER A 499 5.96 -29.27 -2.69
N GLU A 500 7.15 -29.49 -3.24
CA GLU A 500 7.50 -30.24 -4.45
C GLU A 500 6.67 -30.02 -5.72
N SER A 501 7.05 -29.00 -6.49
CA SER A 501 7.86 -29.25 -7.69
C SER A 501 8.31 -27.91 -8.31
N SER A 502 9.64 -27.72 -8.33
CA SER A 502 10.40 -26.70 -9.08
C SER A 502 10.34 -25.21 -8.71
N ASN A 503 9.99 -24.83 -7.47
CA ASN A 503 10.36 -23.51 -6.93
C ASN A 503 10.69 -23.64 -5.44
N SER A 504 11.98 -23.80 -5.12
CA SER A 504 12.50 -23.81 -3.76
C SER A 504 12.04 -22.54 -3.03
N ARG A 505 11.58 -22.70 -1.78
CA ARG A 505 11.06 -21.65 -0.88
C ARG A 505 12.04 -20.50 -0.57
N LEU A 506 13.21 -20.52 -1.20
CA LEU A 506 14.32 -19.59 -1.00
C LEU A 506 14.86 -19.02 -2.33
N GLY A 507 14.02 -18.94 -3.37
CA GLY A 507 14.44 -18.43 -4.68
C GLY A 507 15.70 -19.12 -5.22
N SER A 508 16.45 -18.38 -6.04
CA SER A 508 17.73 -18.82 -6.59
C SER A 508 18.86 -18.53 -5.61
N LEU A 509 19.17 -19.50 -4.76
CA LEU A 509 20.09 -19.40 -3.60
C LEU A 509 21.42 -18.66 -3.84
N ARG A 510 21.97 -18.69 -5.07
CA ARG A 510 23.23 -18.03 -5.43
C ARG A 510 23.12 -16.50 -5.60
N TRP A 511 21.91 -15.99 -5.81
CA TRP A 511 21.59 -14.56 -5.94
C TRP A 511 20.90 -14.00 -4.70
N THR A 512 20.60 -14.85 -3.71
CA THR A 512 19.93 -14.46 -2.47
C THR A 512 20.86 -13.65 -1.59
N ALA A 513 20.38 -12.49 -1.16
CA ALA A 513 21.10 -11.60 -0.27
C ALA A 513 21.17 -12.18 1.17
N PRO A 514 22.28 -12.01 1.92
CA PRO A 514 22.47 -12.68 3.20
C PRO A 514 21.37 -12.40 4.24
N GLU A 515 20.74 -11.22 4.21
CA GLU A 515 19.71 -10.79 5.14
C GLU A 515 18.44 -11.63 5.00
N MET A 516 18.17 -12.09 3.78
CA MET A 516 17.05 -12.98 3.50
C MET A 516 17.26 -14.39 4.06
N LEU A 517 18.51 -14.75 4.40
CA LEU A 517 18.83 -16.05 5.02
C LEU A 517 18.78 -16.02 6.55
N LEU A 518 18.81 -14.82 7.15
CA LEU A 518 18.88 -14.60 8.60
C LEU A 518 17.49 -14.37 9.23
N GLU A 519 16.52 -13.86 8.48
CA GLU A 519 15.16 -13.63 8.97
C GLU A 519 14.29 -14.90 8.95
N GLU A 520 13.45 -15.11 9.98
CA GLU A 520 12.47 -16.22 10.01
C GLU A 520 11.45 -16.16 8.85
N VAL A 521 11.21 -14.96 8.31
CA VAL A 521 10.37 -14.74 7.13
C VAL A 521 11.14 -13.83 6.17
N PRO A 522 11.72 -14.37 5.07
CA PRO A 522 12.54 -13.58 4.15
C PRO A 522 11.74 -12.43 3.52
N LYS A 523 12.18 -11.20 3.75
CA LYS A 523 11.66 -10.00 3.06
C LYS A 523 12.59 -9.63 1.92
N ARG A 524 12.02 -9.52 0.72
CA ARG A 524 12.69 -8.95 -0.46
C ARG A 524 12.60 -7.43 -0.40
N THR A 525 13.71 -6.77 -0.63
CA THR A 525 13.87 -5.32 -0.53
C THR A 525 14.56 -4.80 -1.79
N ARG A 526 14.58 -3.48 -1.96
CA ARG A 526 15.42 -2.87 -3.00
C ARG A 526 16.88 -3.23 -2.82
N GLN A 527 17.35 -3.35 -1.57
CA GLN A 527 18.72 -3.75 -1.28
C GLN A 527 19.01 -5.19 -1.68
N SER A 528 18.07 -6.12 -1.43
CA SER A 528 18.25 -7.51 -1.89
C SER A 528 18.26 -7.62 -3.42
N ASP A 529 17.51 -6.75 -4.11
CA ASP A 529 17.56 -6.64 -5.58
C ASP A 529 18.89 -6.07 -6.08
N VAL A 530 19.46 -5.07 -5.41
CA VAL A 530 20.78 -4.51 -5.74
C VAL A 530 21.88 -5.57 -5.53
N TYR A 531 21.77 -6.36 -4.47
CA TYR A 531 22.66 -7.51 -4.25
C TYR A 531 22.55 -8.53 -5.39
N ALA A 532 21.32 -8.91 -5.74
CA ALA A 532 21.04 -9.84 -6.84
C ALA A 532 21.48 -9.26 -8.21
N LEU A 533 21.41 -7.95 -8.39
CA LEU A 533 21.94 -7.24 -9.56
C LEU A 533 23.45 -7.43 -9.65
N GLY A 534 24.19 -7.25 -8.55
CA GLY A 534 25.64 -7.52 -8.52
C GLY A 534 25.96 -8.97 -8.88
N MET A 535 25.20 -9.94 -8.35
CA MET A 535 25.37 -11.35 -8.69
C MET A 535 25.05 -11.64 -10.17
N THR A 536 24.02 -10.99 -10.72
CA THR A 536 23.64 -11.10 -12.12
C THR A 536 24.66 -10.45 -13.04
N MET A 537 25.21 -9.29 -12.68
CA MET A 537 26.29 -8.65 -13.41
C MET A 537 27.55 -9.52 -13.42
N LEU A 538 27.88 -10.16 -12.31
CA LEU A 538 28.98 -11.14 -12.26
C LEU A 538 28.75 -12.27 -13.27
N GLU A 539 27.55 -12.86 -13.28
CA GLU A 539 27.15 -13.88 -14.25
C GLU A 539 27.20 -13.37 -15.70
N ILE A 540 26.81 -12.12 -15.94
CA ILE A 540 26.92 -11.48 -17.27
C ILE A 540 28.39 -11.38 -17.70
N PHE A 541 29.32 -11.07 -16.81
CA PHE A 541 30.74 -10.96 -17.14
C PHE A 541 31.47 -12.30 -17.25
N THR A 542 31.08 -13.30 -16.48
CA THR A 542 31.72 -14.62 -16.50
C THR A 542 31.09 -15.59 -17.50
N GLY A 543 29.79 -15.46 -17.76
CA GLY A 543 28.98 -16.50 -18.42
C GLY A 543 28.67 -17.70 -17.52
N GLU A 544 29.07 -17.64 -16.24
CA GLU A 544 28.96 -18.71 -15.26
C GLU A 544 28.13 -18.24 -14.06
N VAL A 545 27.39 -19.17 -13.46
CA VAL A 545 26.61 -18.85 -12.25
C VAL A 545 27.53 -18.45 -11.08
N PRO A 546 27.09 -17.57 -10.15
CA PRO A 546 27.88 -17.19 -8.99
C PRO A 546 28.28 -18.40 -8.14
N TYR A 547 29.47 -18.35 -7.53
CA TYR A 547 30.08 -19.46 -6.78
C TYR A 547 30.27 -20.75 -7.60
N PRO A 548 31.00 -20.72 -8.73
CA PRO A 548 31.13 -21.88 -9.62
C PRO A 548 31.85 -23.08 -8.96
N SER A 549 32.68 -22.84 -7.95
CA SER A 549 33.36 -23.89 -7.16
C SER A 549 32.41 -24.65 -6.22
N CYS A 550 31.27 -24.08 -5.87
CA CYS A 550 30.28 -24.72 -5.00
C CYS A 550 29.33 -25.58 -5.83
N ARG A 551 29.50 -26.91 -5.80
CA ARG A 551 28.60 -27.85 -6.52
C ARG A 551 27.28 -28.12 -5.81
N GLN A 552 27.18 -27.82 -4.52
CA GLN A 552 26.00 -28.05 -3.70
C GLN A 552 25.47 -26.73 -3.12
N ASP A 553 24.15 -26.53 -3.16
CA ASP A 553 23.49 -25.30 -2.69
C ASP A 553 23.73 -25.03 -1.19
N PHE A 554 23.93 -26.08 -0.39
CA PHE A 554 24.29 -25.96 1.02
C PHE A 554 25.64 -25.25 1.24
N LEU A 555 26.62 -25.47 0.36
CA LEU A 555 27.92 -24.80 0.45
C LEU A 555 27.82 -23.33 0.06
N VAL A 556 26.93 -23.00 -0.88
CA VAL A 556 26.61 -21.62 -1.25
C VAL A 556 25.97 -20.91 -0.06
N LEU A 557 24.97 -21.54 0.58
CA LEU A 557 24.32 -21.02 1.79
C LEU A 557 25.34 -20.71 2.90
N LEU A 558 26.26 -21.63 3.19
CA LEU A 558 27.31 -21.43 4.18
C LEU A 558 28.27 -20.28 3.82
N ALA A 559 28.61 -20.12 2.54
CA ALA A 559 29.47 -19.03 2.08
C ALA A 559 28.75 -17.69 2.22
N VAL A 560 27.49 -17.60 1.78
CA VAL A 560 26.67 -16.38 1.86
C VAL A 560 26.38 -16.00 3.31
N GLN A 561 26.03 -16.96 4.19
CA GLN A 561 25.82 -16.71 5.62
C GLN A 561 27.08 -16.19 6.33
N LYS A 562 28.28 -16.60 5.88
CA LYS A 562 29.55 -16.11 6.41
C LYS A 562 29.98 -14.76 5.81
N GLY A 563 29.20 -14.20 4.88
CA GLY A 563 29.56 -13.00 4.14
C GLY A 563 30.70 -13.21 3.14
N THR A 564 31.00 -14.45 2.76
CA THR A 564 32.04 -14.76 1.77
C THR A 564 31.56 -14.38 0.37
N LEU A 565 32.17 -13.36 -0.21
CA LEU A 565 31.89 -12.92 -1.58
C LEU A 565 32.51 -13.86 -2.64
N PRO A 566 31.98 -13.87 -3.87
CA PRO A 566 32.60 -14.60 -4.99
C PRO A 566 34.04 -14.13 -5.26
N THR A 567 34.90 -15.04 -5.70
CA THR A 567 36.26 -14.69 -6.11
C THR A 567 36.24 -13.88 -7.40
N ARG A 568 37.09 -12.84 -7.50
CA ARG A 568 37.26 -12.07 -8.73
C ARG A 568 37.73 -12.96 -9.88
N PRO A 569 36.99 -13.04 -10.99
CA PRO A 569 37.37 -13.83 -12.16
C PRO A 569 38.38 -13.04 -13.01
N LEU A 570 39.67 -13.17 -12.72
CA LEU A 570 40.74 -12.35 -13.33
C LEU A 570 40.88 -12.51 -14.86
N GLU A 571 40.42 -13.63 -15.42
CA GLU A 571 40.45 -13.85 -16.88
C GLU A 571 39.46 -12.92 -17.61
N GLN A 572 38.28 -12.71 -17.03
CA GLN A 572 37.21 -11.88 -17.58
C GLN A 572 37.24 -10.44 -17.05
N LEU A 573 37.60 -10.25 -15.77
CA LEU A 573 37.76 -8.97 -15.09
C LEU A 573 39.23 -8.75 -14.72
N LYS A 574 40.05 -8.49 -15.75
CA LYS A 574 41.50 -8.27 -15.65
C LYS A 574 41.86 -7.16 -14.68
N ASP A 575 43.08 -7.18 -14.17
CA ASP A 575 43.65 -6.10 -13.36
C ASP A 575 44.09 -4.91 -14.24
N ASP A 576 43.09 -4.31 -14.88
CA ASP A 576 43.21 -3.08 -15.65
C ASP A 576 42.18 -2.06 -15.14
N LYS A 577 42.25 -0.83 -15.65
CA LYS A 577 41.36 0.26 -15.22
C LYS A 577 39.88 -0.12 -15.33
N GLN A 578 39.50 -0.86 -16.38
CA GLN A 578 38.11 -1.18 -16.67
C GLN A 578 37.61 -2.34 -15.79
N GLY A 579 38.37 -3.43 -15.69
CA GLY A 579 38.08 -4.56 -14.80
C GLY A 579 38.07 -4.14 -13.33
N ASN A 580 38.94 -3.20 -12.93
CA ASN A 580 38.95 -2.64 -11.58
C ASN A 580 37.70 -1.82 -11.28
N ALA A 581 37.25 -0.98 -12.22
CA ALA A 581 36.02 -0.20 -12.05
C ALA A 581 34.78 -1.10 -11.90
N ILE A 582 34.66 -2.14 -12.74
CA ILE A 582 33.55 -3.10 -12.65
C ILE A 582 33.62 -3.89 -11.34
N TRP A 583 34.80 -4.36 -10.94
CA TRP A 583 34.93 -5.10 -9.69
C TRP A 583 34.55 -4.24 -8.47
N GLN A 584 34.92 -2.96 -8.44
CA GLN A 584 34.49 -2.03 -7.39
C GLN A 584 32.97 -1.79 -7.41
N LEU A 585 32.36 -1.70 -8.58
CA LEU A 585 30.90 -1.61 -8.70
C LEU A 585 30.21 -2.87 -8.12
N LEU A 586 30.69 -4.06 -8.46
CA LEU A 586 30.17 -5.31 -7.90
C LEU A 586 30.32 -5.35 -6.36
N LEU A 587 31.47 -4.93 -5.85
CA LEU A 587 31.68 -4.81 -4.41
C LEU A 587 30.72 -3.82 -3.76
N SER A 588 30.35 -2.72 -4.43
CA SER A 588 29.35 -1.77 -3.91
C SER A 588 27.92 -2.34 -3.93
N CYS A 589 27.57 -3.19 -4.90
CA CYS A 589 26.29 -3.90 -4.89
C CYS A 589 26.21 -4.89 -3.72
N TRP A 590 27.35 -5.45 -3.30
CA TRP A 590 27.43 -6.41 -2.20
C TRP A 590 27.82 -5.78 -0.87
N SER A 591 28.19 -4.49 -0.85
CA SER A 591 28.59 -3.82 0.37
C SER A 591 27.40 -3.71 1.30
N TRP A 592 27.58 -4.31 2.46
CA TRP A 592 26.66 -4.23 3.57
C TRP A 592 27.14 -3.13 4.51
N ASP A 593 26.45 -2.00 4.51
CA ASP A 593 26.53 -1.10 5.64
C ASP A 593 25.66 -1.67 6.76
N LEU A 594 26.31 -2.13 7.83
CA LEU A 594 25.69 -2.28 9.15
C LEU A 594 25.22 -0.92 9.73
N VAL A 595 25.38 0.17 8.96
CA VAL A 595 24.98 1.54 9.28
C VAL A 595 23.64 1.86 8.63
N SER A 596 22.56 1.28 9.17
CA SER A 596 21.22 1.87 9.02
C SER A 596 20.50 1.99 10.38
N LEU A 597 21.30 2.14 11.45
CA LEU A 597 20.91 2.80 12.70
C LEU A 597 21.27 4.29 12.74
N ALA A 598 21.80 4.89 11.67
CA ALA A 598 21.95 6.33 11.54
C ALA A 598 21.98 6.70 10.05
N GLY A 599 21.28 7.77 9.70
CA GLY A 599 20.93 8.10 8.31
C GLY A 599 22.06 8.63 7.43
N ASN A 600 21.63 8.88 6.18
CA ASN A 600 22.28 9.56 5.06
C ASN A 600 23.52 8.90 4.44
N ALA A 601 23.33 8.31 3.26
CA ALA A 601 23.75 8.90 1.98
C ALA A 601 22.96 8.27 0.82
#